data_AF-A0A6C0CV11-F1
#
_entry.id   AF-A0A6C0CV11-F1
#
_cell.length_a   1.000
_cell.length_b   1.000
_cell.length_c   1.000
_cell.angle_alpha   90.00
_cell.angle_beta   90.00
_cell.angle_gamma   90.00
#
_symmetry.space_group_name_H-M   'P 1'
#
loop_
_entity.id
_entity.type
_entity.pdbx_description
1 polymer ?
#
loop_
_entity_poly.entity_id
_entity_poly.type
_entity_poly.pdbx_seq_one_letter_code
_entity_poly.pdbx_strand_id
1 'polypeptide(L)'
;MILILRGHIRNSFNNLKLYNLINQIYETDQNIKIYIHTWNIFSNNISCRQIESNNTPVTEEIIYNYFNDLKHLIKHIIIDDDTNIELIGNTDGNINNGPTPLLGWKNYWYGKYQIINYIYNHSTPDEIYNTKCINMRFDLLDLTDKNMQLDSVIIYFLKNFLNYDIKKNIFTKNVEHEGIDNIYIGNIDTIFKLTHHFFYFLDDILLKYTDNIHQEYFVFRENNVLFPEIIETSKEVCNIGNSESDAILTIPDNIEGDNFIMDTNEDFLNNIVRQTNDFKQRINATEEIINAEINVKLTQMNTILSIYMKSFEIKFLELKLLCEDQKEYSEESIIIDKINNKFDEIITKYTMVMKFIEELKRLREVLVGYEKAYEEEEIIIHKINAKFDEMNTKYIMEMKLVEELRALRENQPTIVEKTIDLNENII
;
A
#
# COMPACT_ATOMS: atom_id res chain seq x y z
N MET A 1 -15.52 2.84 -16.33
CA MET A 1 -15.06 2.28 -15.05
C MET A 1 -15.51 0.82 -14.90
N ILE A 2 -14.90 0.03 -14.02
CA ILE A 2 -15.40 -1.28 -13.59
C ILE A 2 -15.91 -1.22 -12.15
N LEU A 3 -17.03 -1.89 -11.89
CA LEU A 3 -17.53 -2.16 -10.56
C LEU A 3 -17.58 -3.68 -10.34
N ILE A 4 -16.84 -4.16 -9.34
CA ILE A 4 -16.88 -5.52 -8.84
C ILE A 4 -17.77 -5.58 -7.60
N LEU A 5 -18.85 -6.35 -7.68
CA LEU A 5 -19.65 -6.76 -6.53
C LEU A 5 -19.27 -8.18 -6.13
N ARG A 6 -19.03 -8.40 -4.84
CA ARG A 6 -18.55 -9.71 -4.36
C ARG A 6 -19.19 -10.18 -3.06
N GLY A 7 -19.12 -11.49 -2.86
CA GLY A 7 -19.54 -12.19 -1.62
C GLY A 7 -21.00 -12.63 -1.64
N HIS A 8 -21.49 -13.11 -0.51
CA HIS A 8 -22.90 -13.48 -0.34
C HIS A 8 -23.81 -12.25 -0.49
N ILE A 9 -24.93 -12.42 -1.20
CA ILE A 9 -25.96 -11.39 -1.39
C ILE A 9 -26.62 -10.97 -0.07
N ARG A 10 -26.85 -11.93 0.84
CA ARG A 10 -27.46 -11.70 2.17
C ARG A 10 -28.76 -10.89 2.05
N ASN A 11 -28.92 -9.86 2.87
CA ASN A 11 -30.12 -9.03 2.92
C ASN A 11 -30.11 -7.88 1.89
N SER A 12 -29.04 -7.75 1.11
CA SER A 12 -28.86 -6.59 0.24
C SER A 12 -29.88 -6.55 -0.89
N PHE A 13 -30.44 -7.69 -1.26
CA PHE A 13 -31.51 -7.79 -2.25
C PHE A 13 -32.93 -7.66 -1.64
N ASN A 14 -33.06 -7.52 -0.32
CA ASN A 14 -34.35 -7.33 0.35
C ASN A 14 -34.83 -5.88 0.31
N ASN A 15 -34.01 -4.95 -0.19
CA ASN A 15 -34.31 -3.54 -0.31
C ASN A 15 -33.57 -2.91 -1.49
N LEU A 16 -33.90 -1.66 -1.84
CA LEU A 16 -33.33 -0.96 -2.99
C LEU A 16 -32.05 -0.15 -2.67
N LYS A 17 -31.42 -0.29 -1.50
CA LYS A 17 -30.26 0.54 -1.13
C LYS A 17 -29.07 0.31 -2.07
N LEU A 18 -28.69 -0.94 -2.29
CA LEU A 18 -27.58 -1.26 -3.21
C LEU A 18 -27.90 -0.83 -4.64
N TYR A 19 -29.13 -1.10 -5.09
CA TYR A 19 -29.63 -0.61 -6.38
C TYR A 19 -29.47 0.93 -6.51
N ASN A 20 -29.93 1.68 -5.52
CA ASN A 20 -29.87 3.15 -5.52
C ASN A 20 -28.43 3.66 -5.52
N LEU A 21 -27.54 3.04 -4.75
CA LEU A 21 -26.11 3.38 -4.77
C LEU A 21 -25.53 3.16 -6.16
N ILE A 22 -25.80 2.02 -6.80
CA ILE A 22 -25.29 1.72 -8.14
C ILE A 22 -25.87 2.66 -9.18
N ASN A 23 -27.13 3.06 -9.05
CA ASN A 23 -27.72 4.10 -9.89
C ASN A 23 -26.97 5.44 -9.76
N GLN A 24 -26.60 5.86 -8.54
CA GLN A 24 -25.81 7.08 -8.33
C GLN A 24 -24.39 6.97 -8.92
N ILE A 25 -23.78 5.78 -8.88
CA ILE A 25 -22.49 5.55 -9.53
C ILE A 25 -22.65 5.63 -11.06
N TYR A 26 -23.71 5.04 -11.62
CA TYR A 26 -24.02 5.11 -13.05
C TYR A 26 -24.29 6.54 -13.53
N GLU A 27 -24.96 7.37 -12.72
CA GLU A 27 -25.11 8.81 -12.97
C GLU A 27 -23.75 9.55 -13.02
N THR A 28 -22.72 9.01 -12.37
CA THR A 28 -21.36 9.57 -12.36
C THR A 28 -20.52 9.07 -13.55
N ASP A 29 -20.66 7.79 -13.94
CA ASP A 29 -20.02 7.21 -15.13
C ASP A 29 -20.98 6.26 -15.85
N GLN A 30 -21.54 6.75 -16.96
CA GLN A 30 -22.48 5.98 -17.80
C GLN A 30 -21.82 4.80 -18.54
N ASN A 31 -20.47 4.72 -18.55
CA ASN A 31 -19.73 3.61 -19.15
C ASN A 31 -19.30 2.56 -18.11
N ILE A 32 -19.88 2.59 -16.91
CA ILE A 32 -19.59 1.59 -15.88
C ILE A 32 -19.95 0.17 -16.36
N LYS A 33 -19.05 -0.77 -16.10
CA LYS A 33 -19.25 -2.21 -16.34
C LYS A 33 -19.33 -2.92 -14.99
N ILE A 34 -20.37 -3.71 -14.76
CA ILE A 34 -20.55 -4.46 -13.50
C ILE A 34 -20.11 -5.91 -13.70
N TYR A 35 -19.28 -6.39 -12.78
CA TYR A 35 -18.81 -7.76 -12.70
C TYR A 35 -19.14 -8.32 -11.32
N ILE A 36 -19.62 -9.55 -11.27
CA ILE A 36 -20.17 -10.12 -10.04
C ILE A 36 -19.49 -11.44 -9.72
N HIS A 37 -19.03 -11.59 -8.48
CA HIS A 37 -18.81 -12.89 -7.85
C HIS A 37 -19.81 -13.08 -6.72
N THR A 38 -20.48 -14.22 -6.66
CA THR A 38 -21.30 -14.58 -5.51
C THR A 38 -21.33 -16.08 -5.31
N TRP A 39 -22.04 -16.50 -4.28
CA TRP A 39 -22.18 -17.90 -3.92
C TRP A 39 -23.56 -18.42 -4.31
N ASN A 40 -23.68 -19.73 -4.49
CA ASN A 40 -24.90 -20.45 -4.86
C ASN A 40 -26.04 -20.32 -3.84
N ILE A 41 -25.78 -19.80 -2.65
CA ILE A 41 -26.76 -19.52 -1.60
C ILE A 41 -26.68 -18.08 -1.08
N PHE A 42 -27.81 -17.55 -0.61
CA PHE A 42 -27.92 -16.17 -0.13
C PHE A 42 -27.00 -15.87 1.05
N SER A 43 -26.83 -16.79 2.00
CA SER A 43 -25.89 -16.65 3.12
C SER A 43 -25.57 -17.99 3.79
N ASN A 44 -24.33 -18.14 4.26
CA ASN A 44 -23.92 -19.18 5.21
C ASN A 44 -23.68 -18.56 6.61
N ASN A 45 -23.30 -19.40 7.57
CA ASN A 45 -22.94 -18.99 8.94
C ASN A 45 -21.41 -18.91 9.18
N ILE A 46 -20.58 -18.99 8.14
CA ILE A 46 -19.12 -18.96 8.26
C ILE A 46 -18.65 -17.49 8.28
N SER A 47 -18.68 -16.87 9.46
CA SER A 47 -18.43 -15.44 9.62
C SER A 47 -18.03 -15.10 11.06
N CYS A 48 -17.27 -14.01 11.24
CA CYS A 48 -17.00 -13.44 12.58
C CYS A 48 -18.25 -12.88 13.25
N ARG A 49 -19.26 -12.52 12.45
CA ARG A 49 -20.59 -12.08 12.90
C ARG A 49 -21.57 -13.25 12.87
N GLN A 50 -22.50 -13.26 13.82
CA GLN A 50 -23.67 -14.15 13.74
C GLN A 50 -24.54 -13.76 12.55
N ILE A 51 -24.64 -14.68 11.59
CA ILE A 51 -25.45 -14.52 10.39
C ILE A 51 -26.32 -15.76 10.26
N GLU A 52 -27.62 -15.55 10.08
CA GLU A 52 -28.55 -16.64 9.80
C GLU A 52 -28.28 -17.21 8.40
N SER A 53 -28.18 -18.54 8.32
CA SER A 53 -28.02 -19.23 7.04
C SER A 53 -29.31 -19.11 6.23
N ASN A 54 -29.16 -18.76 4.96
CA ASN A 54 -30.24 -18.71 4.00
C ASN A 54 -29.82 -19.51 2.76
N ASN A 55 -30.28 -20.77 2.71
CA ASN A 55 -29.99 -21.71 1.65
C ASN A 55 -30.85 -21.49 0.39
N THR A 56 -31.55 -20.35 0.28
CA THR A 56 -32.23 -19.98 -0.96
C THR A 56 -31.19 -19.96 -2.09
N PRO A 57 -31.41 -20.69 -3.19
CA PRO A 57 -30.48 -20.70 -4.31
C PRO A 57 -30.34 -19.32 -4.94
N VAL A 58 -29.11 -18.92 -5.24
CA VAL A 58 -28.81 -17.72 -6.03
C VAL A 58 -28.71 -18.12 -7.49
N THR A 59 -29.46 -17.41 -8.34
CA THR A 59 -29.44 -17.60 -9.80
C THR A 59 -29.15 -16.27 -10.49
N GLU A 60 -28.67 -16.33 -11.73
CA GLU A 60 -28.51 -15.11 -12.54
C GLU A 60 -29.82 -14.36 -12.71
N GLU A 61 -30.95 -15.06 -12.82
CA GLU A 61 -32.28 -14.44 -12.91
C GLU A 61 -32.58 -13.55 -11.70
N ILE A 62 -32.26 -14.00 -10.47
CA ILE A 62 -32.43 -13.19 -9.26
C ILE A 62 -31.60 -11.90 -9.33
N ILE A 63 -30.35 -12.00 -9.80
CA ILE A 63 -29.45 -10.87 -9.96
C ILE A 63 -29.97 -9.90 -11.02
N TYR A 64 -30.33 -10.38 -12.20
CA TYR A 64 -30.85 -9.56 -13.28
C TYR A 64 -32.18 -8.88 -12.91
N ASN A 65 -33.05 -9.57 -12.18
CA ASN A 65 -34.31 -9.01 -11.71
C ASN A 65 -34.09 -7.90 -10.67
N TYR A 66 -33.14 -8.08 -9.73
CA TYR A 66 -32.79 -7.04 -8.76
C TYR A 66 -32.27 -5.76 -9.43
N PHE A 67 -31.39 -5.90 -10.42
CA PHE A 67 -30.82 -4.76 -11.14
C PHE A 67 -31.75 -4.16 -12.19
N ASN A 68 -32.88 -4.80 -12.50
CA ASN A 68 -33.95 -4.27 -13.36
C ASN A 68 -33.44 -3.56 -14.63
N ASP A 69 -33.57 -2.24 -14.71
CA ASP A 69 -33.15 -1.40 -15.84
C ASP A 69 -31.63 -1.23 -15.93
N LEU A 70 -30.89 -1.42 -14.84
CA LEU A 70 -29.42 -1.40 -14.80
C LEU A 70 -28.78 -2.74 -15.22
N LYS A 71 -29.56 -3.78 -15.52
CA LYS A 71 -29.05 -5.11 -15.88
C LYS A 71 -28.09 -5.12 -17.09
N HIS A 72 -28.24 -4.15 -18.00
CA HIS A 72 -27.39 -4.00 -19.18
C HIS A 72 -25.93 -3.64 -18.85
N LEU A 73 -25.68 -3.14 -17.64
CA LEU A 73 -24.35 -2.84 -17.13
C LEU A 73 -23.58 -4.09 -16.72
N ILE A 74 -24.28 -5.19 -16.40
CA ILE A 74 -23.68 -6.45 -15.96
C ILE A 74 -23.03 -7.16 -17.14
N LYS A 75 -21.72 -7.38 -17.06
CA LYS A 75 -20.90 -8.01 -18.10
C LYS A 75 -20.59 -9.46 -17.82
N HIS A 76 -20.49 -9.85 -16.55
CA HIS A 76 -20.20 -11.22 -16.16
C HIS A 76 -20.64 -11.50 -14.73
N ILE A 77 -21.09 -12.72 -14.48
CA ILE A 77 -21.50 -13.24 -13.17
C ILE A 77 -20.82 -14.59 -12.96
N ILE A 78 -20.16 -14.76 -11.82
CA ILE A 78 -19.66 -16.04 -11.33
C ILE A 78 -20.48 -16.40 -10.09
N ILE A 79 -21.13 -17.57 -10.10
CA ILE A 79 -21.87 -18.14 -8.97
C ILE A 79 -21.19 -19.46 -8.60
N ASP A 80 -20.42 -19.45 -7.51
CA ASP A 80 -19.69 -20.64 -7.03
C ASP A 80 -20.42 -21.32 -5.88
N ASP A 81 -20.15 -22.61 -5.68
CA ASP A 81 -20.58 -23.36 -4.51
C ASP A 81 -19.47 -23.39 -3.46
N ASP A 82 -19.64 -22.65 -2.37
CA ASP A 82 -18.63 -22.49 -1.31
C ASP A 82 -18.29 -23.80 -0.57
N THR A 83 -19.04 -24.88 -0.82
CA THR A 83 -18.77 -26.23 -0.31
C THR A 83 -17.90 -27.07 -1.24
N ASN A 84 -17.73 -26.66 -2.49
CA ASN A 84 -17.08 -27.44 -3.56
C ASN A 84 -15.87 -26.75 -4.19
N ILE A 85 -15.40 -25.63 -3.64
CA ILE A 85 -14.21 -24.91 -4.11
C ILE A 85 -12.91 -25.53 -3.55
N GLU A 86 -11.84 -25.41 -4.33
CA GLU A 86 -10.49 -25.78 -3.89
C GLU A 86 -9.82 -24.58 -3.22
N LEU A 87 -9.44 -24.75 -1.95
CA LEU A 87 -8.75 -23.73 -1.16
C LEU A 87 -7.29 -24.15 -0.91
N ILE A 88 -6.41 -23.16 -0.94
CA ILE A 88 -4.97 -23.37 -0.72
C ILE A 88 -4.66 -23.22 0.76
N GLY A 89 -3.88 -24.14 1.32
CA GLY A 89 -3.36 -24.04 2.70
C GLY A 89 -4.36 -24.47 3.79
N ASN A 90 -4.13 -24.01 5.02
CA ASN A 90 -4.90 -24.43 6.20
C ASN A 90 -6.32 -23.83 6.22
N THR A 91 -7.36 -24.64 6.35
CA THR A 91 -8.76 -24.17 6.46
C THR A 91 -9.28 -24.12 7.89
N ASP A 92 -8.54 -24.68 8.85
CA ASP A 92 -9.02 -24.90 10.21
C ASP A 92 -8.65 -23.76 11.16
N GLY A 93 -9.57 -23.47 12.08
CA GLY A 93 -9.39 -22.47 13.13
C GLY A 93 -9.77 -21.05 12.71
N ASN A 94 -9.19 -20.08 13.40
CA ASN A 94 -9.47 -18.66 13.21
C ASN A 94 -8.19 -17.89 12.86
N ILE A 95 -8.35 -16.75 12.19
CA ILE A 95 -7.25 -15.84 11.87
C ILE A 95 -6.64 -15.32 13.18
N ASN A 96 -5.36 -15.62 13.41
CA ASN A 96 -4.56 -15.14 14.56
C ASN A 96 -5.28 -15.22 15.92
N ASN A 97 -6.03 -16.31 16.15
CA ASN A 97 -6.87 -16.52 17.34
C ASN A 97 -7.98 -15.48 17.55
N GLY A 98 -8.28 -14.65 16.55
CA GLY A 98 -9.41 -13.73 16.53
C GLY A 98 -10.76 -14.44 16.33
N PRO A 99 -11.85 -13.68 16.19
CA PRO A 99 -13.19 -14.24 15.99
C PRO A 99 -13.48 -14.70 14.55
N THR A 100 -12.63 -14.33 13.59
CA THR A 100 -12.85 -14.59 12.16
C THR A 100 -12.42 -16.00 11.76
N PRO A 101 -13.33 -16.88 11.30
CA PRO A 101 -12.97 -18.21 10.82
C PRO A 101 -12.03 -18.14 9.61
N LEU A 102 -10.97 -18.95 9.62
CA LEU A 102 -9.97 -18.97 8.55
C LEU A 102 -10.60 -19.38 7.21
N LEU A 103 -11.46 -20.41 7.23
CA LEU A 103 -12.25 -20.83 6.08
C LEU A 103 -13.05 -19.68 5.44
N GLY A 104 -13.74 -18.88 6.25
CA GLY A 104 -14.53 -17.75 5.76
C GLY A 104 -13.69 -16.70 5.03
N TRP A 105 -12.45 -16.49 5.48
CA TRP A 105 -11.53 -15.55 4.86
C TRP A 105 -10.85 -16.10 3.61
N LYS A 106 -10.57 -17.40 3.57
CA LYS A 106 -10.13 -18.06 2.33
C LYS A 106 -11.22 -18.02 1.26
N ASN A 107 -12.48 -18.31 1.61
CA ASN A 107 -13.62 -18.16 0.69
C ASN A 107 -13.72 -16.72 0.18
N TYR A 108 -13.58 -15.76 1.09
CA TYR A 108 -13.61 -14.34 0.77
C TYR A 108 -12.56 -13.92 -0.27
N TRP A 109 -11.31 -14.37 -0.13
CA TRP A 109 -10.24 -14.07 -1.08
C TRP A 109 -10.36 -14.85 -2.37
N TYR A 110 -10.78 -16.12 -2.30
CA TYR A 110 -11.11 -16.93 -3.47
C TYR A 110 -12.09 -16.18 -4.37
N GLY A 111 -13.24 -15.74 -3.84
CA GLY A 111 -14.27 -15.09 -4.66
C GLY A 111 -13.81 -13.79 -5.30
N LYS A 112 -13.04 -12.98 -4.55
CA LYS A 112 -12.40 -11.77 -5.11
C LYS A 112 -11.43 -12.12 -6.24
N TYR A 113 -10.59 -13.12 -6.04
CA TYR A 113 -9.60 -13.55 -7.02
C TYR A 113 -10.26 -14.10 -8.28
N GLN A 114 -11.31 -14.93 -8.19
CA GLN A 114 -11.97 -15.50 -9.36
C GLN A 114 -12.47 -14.43 -10.33
N ILE A 115 -13.19 -13.42 -9.83
CA ILE A 115 -13.77 -12.40 -10.71
C ILE A 115 -12.73 -11.45 -11.27
N ILE A 116 -11.72 -11.04 -10.49
CA ILE A 116 -10.67 -10.16 -11.04
C ILE A 116 -9.71 -10.92 -11.95
N ASN A 117 -9.45 -12.22 -11.71
CA ASN A 117 -8.69 -13.06 -12.62
C ASN A 117 -9.43 -13.21 -13.97
N TYR A 118 -10.75 -13.40 -13.94
CA TYR A 118 -11.55 -13.36 -15.17
C TYR A 118 -11.39 -12.02 -15.90
N ILE A 119 -11.56 -10.90 -15.20
CA ILE A 119 -11.42 -9.55 -15.79
C ILE A 119 -10.02 -9.35 -16.38
N TYR A 120 -8.97 -9.69 -15.63
CA TYR A 120 -7.57 -9.53 -16.03
C TYR A 120 -7.28 -10.28 -17.34
N ASN A 121 -7.68 -11.55 -17.43
CA ASN A 121 -7.42 -12.40 -18.59
C ASN A 121 -8.28 -12.06 -19.82
N HIS A 122 -9.34 -11.26 -19.65
CA HIS A 122 -10.21 -10.81 -20.75
C HIS A 122 -10.09 -9.31 -21.04
N SER A 123 -9.10 -8.64 -20.46
CA SER A 123 -8.83 -7.22 -20.69
C SER A 123 -7.63 -7.04 -21.60
N THR A 124 -7.64 -5.97 -22.39
CA THR A 124 -6.46 -5.55 -23.13
C THR A 124 -5.38 -5.00 -22.18
N PRO A 125 -4.10 -4.97 -22.58
CA PRO A 125 -3.05 -4.34 -21.77
C PRO A 125 -3.37 -2.90 -21.37
N ASP A 126 -3.96 -2.11 -22.27
CA ASP A 126 -4.39 -0.74 -21.97
C ASP A 126 -5.47 -0.71 -20.88
N GLU A 127 -6.50 -1.56 -21.00
CA GLU A 127 -7.54 -1.67 -19.98
C GLU A 127 -6.97 -2.09 -18.62
N ILE A 128 -6.01 -3.02 -18.59
CA ILE A 128 -5.41 -3.54 -17.36
C ILE A 128 -4.82 -2.42 -16.50
N TYR A 129 -4.10 -1.48 -17.12
CA TYR A 129 -3.41 -0.41 -16.42
C TYR A 129 -4.26 0.86 -16.25
N ASN A 130 -5.16 1.14 -17.19
CA ASN A 130 -5.87 2.42 -17.24
C ASN A 130 -7.32 2.37 -16.75
N THR A 131 -7.92 1.17 -16.62
CA THR A 131 -9.31 1.02 -16.16
C THR A 131 -9.40 1.01 -14.65
N LYS A 132 -10.09 2.01 -14.11
CA LYS A 132 -10.41 2.12 -12.68
C LYS A 132 -11.43 1.05 -12.33
N CYS A 133 -11.17 0.36 -11.22
CA CYS A 133 -11.98 -0.74 -10.74
C CYS A 133 -12.32 -0.51 -9.27
N ILE A 134 -13.60 -0.55 -8.94
CA ILE A 134 -14.11 -0.47 -7.57
C ILE A 134 -14.40 -1.90 -7.12
N ASN A 135 -13.85 -2.34 -5.99
CA ASN A 135 -14.21 -3.61 -5.37
C ASN A 135 -15.08 -3.33 -4.15
N MET A 136 -16.31 -3.85 -4.12
CA MET A 136 -17.19 -3.69 -2.96
C MET A 136 -18.05 -4.91 -2.65
N ARG A 137 -18.53 -4.97 -1.41
CA ARG A 137 -19.49 -5.97 -0.94
C ARG A 137 -20.90 -5.69 -1.42
N PHE A 138 -21.67 -6.76 -1.65
CA PHE A 138 -23.13 -6.66 -1.72
C PHE A 138 -23.71 -6.00 -0.46
N ASP A 139 -23.31 -6.51 0.71
CA ASP A 139 -23.86 -6.11 2.00
C ASP A 139 -23.24 -4.87 2.62
N LEU A 140 -22.48 -4.07 1.85
CA LEU A 140 -21.78 -2.88 2.36
C LEU A 140 -22.71 -1.93 3.14
N LEU A 141 -23.91 -1.68 2.61
CA LEU A 141 -24.90 -0.76 3.20
C LEU A 141 -25.72 -1.38 4.34
N ASP A 142 -25.57 -2.69 4.56
CA ASP A 142 -26.16 -3.42 5.68
C ASP A 142 -25.17 -3.57 6.85
N LEU A 143 -23.88 -3.23 6.65
CA LEU A 143 -22.83 -3.32 7.68
C LEU A 143 -22.80 -2.14 8.65
N THR A 144 -23.26 -0.98 8.21
CA THR A 144 -23.16 0.25 8.99
C THR A 144 -24.39 0.44 9.86
N ASP A 145 -24.16 0.86 11.11
CA ASP A 145 -25.22 1.37 11.97
C ASP A 145 -26.08 2.40 11.22
N LYS A 146 -27.39 2.35 11.48
CA LYS A 146 -28.48 2.99 10.71
C LYS A 146 -28.38 4.52 10.50
N ASN A 147 -27.34 5.19 11.02
CA ASN A 147 -27.23 6.64 11.11
C ASN A 147 -26.14 7.27 10.21
N MET A 148 -25.32 6.48 9.49
CA MET A 148 -24.35 7.06 8.53
C MET A 148 -24.92 7.11 7.11
N GLN A 149 -24.85 8.28 6.47
CA GLN A 149 -25.10 8.44 5.03
C GLN A 149 -23.94 7.84 4.22
N LEU A 150 -23.78 6.51 4.27
CA LEU A 150 -22.65 5.84 3.64
C LEU A 150 -22.63 6.07 2.11
N ASP A 151 -23.80 6.21 1.49
CA ASP A 151 -23.93 6.47 0.05
C ASP A 151 -23.18 7.75 -0.37
N SER A 152 -23.36 8.86 0.37
CA SER A 152 -22.71 10.12 0.01
C SER A 152 -21.19 10.06 0.22
N VAL A 153 -20.73 9.34 1.24
CA VAL A 153 -19.30 9.09 1.48
C VAL A 153 -18.69 8.24 0.37
N ILE A 154 -19.38 7.19 -0.07
CA ILE A 154 -18.93 6.33 -1.18
C ILE A 154 -18.87 7.14 -2.46
N ILE A 155 -19.94 7.86 -2.82
CA ILE A 155 -19.95 8.68 -4.05
C ILE A 155 -18.87 9.76 -4.00
N TYR A 156 -18.66 10.40 -2.86
CA TYR A 156 -17.57 11.37 -2.68
C TYR A 156 -16.19 10.73 -2.85
N PHE A 157 -15.96 9.58 -2.21
CA PHE A 157 -14.74 8.79 -2.37
C PHE A 157 -14.48 8.45 -3.84
N LEU A 158 -15.49 7.95 -4.56
CA LEU A 158 -15.35 7.61 -5.98
C LEU A 158 -15.01 8.84 -6.82
N LYS A 159 -15.76 9.94 -6.67
CA LYS A 159 -15.56 11.17 -7.45
C LYS A 159 -14.15 11.74 -7.30
N ASN A 160 -13.56 11.65 -6.11
CA ASN A 160 -12.20 12.15 -5.86
C ASN A 160 -11.12 11.34 -6.61
N PHE A 161 -11.37 10.06 -6.91
CA PHE A 161 -10.37 9.18 -7.49
C PHE A 161 -10.64 8.75 -8.94
N LEU A 162 -11.74 9.19 -9.56
CA LEU A 162 -12.05 8.89 -10.97
C LEU A 162 -10.97 9.36 -11.96
N ASN A 163 -10.38 10.53 -11.69
CA ASN A 163 -9.35 11.14 -12.55
C ASN A 163 -7.92 10.85 -12.07
N TYR A 164 -7.76 10.06 -11.01
CA TYR A 164 -6.45 9.77 -10.45
C TYR A 164 -5.75 8.66 -11.23
N ASP A 165 -4.43 8.77 -11.40
CA ASP A 165 -3.60 7.69 -11.94
C ASP A 165 -3.29 6.68 -10.83
N ILE A 166 -4.05 5.58 -10.81
CA ILE A 166 -4.02 4.63 -9.71
C ILE A 166 -2.89 3.62 -9.91
N LYS A 167 -1.80 3.79 -9.16
CA LYS A 167 -0.65 2.86 -9.13
C LYS A 167 -0.66 1.89 -7.94
N LYS A 168 -1.62 2.06 -7.03
CA LYS A 168 -1.78 1.34 -5.76
C LYS A 168 -3.25 1.32 -5.39
N ASN A 169 -3.75 0.26 -4.75
CA ASN A 169 -5.15 0.29 -4.30
C ASN A 169 -5.34 1.36 -3.22
N ILE A 170 -6.36 2.18 -3.39
CA ILE A 170 -6.73 3.29 -2.52
C ILE A 170 -7.93 2.86 -1.69
N PHE A 171 -7.81 3.04 -0.38
CA PHE A 171 -8.85 2.76 0.59
C PHE A 171 -9.58 4.03 1.01
N THR A 172 -10.74 3.88 1.64
CA THR A 172 -11.54 5.02 2.15
C THR A 172 -10.80 5.87 3.19
N LYS A 173 -9.82 5.29 3.88
CA LYS A 173 -8.90 5.98 4.79
C LYS A 173 -7.47 5.50 4.55
N ASN A 174 -6.52 6.42 4.63
CA ASN A 174 -5.09 6.10 4.51
C ASN A 174 -4.46 5.63 5.85
N VAL A 175 -5.21 4.83 6.61
CA VAL A 175 -4.78 4.26 7.89
C VAL A 175 -5.46 2.91 8.09
N GLU A 176 -4.82 2.04 8.88
CA GLU A 176 -5.42 0.78 9.34
C GLU A 176 -6.74 1.06 10.06
N HIS A 177 -7.82 0.42 9.62
CA HIS A 177 -9.12 0.49 10.28
C HIS A 177 -9.99 -0.70 9.91
N GLU A 178 -10.98 -0.98 10.75
CA GLU A 178 -11.97 -2.03 10.48
C GLU A 178 -12.87 -1.64 9.30
N GLY A 179 -13.10 -2.59 8.41
CA GLY A 179 -13.88 -2.51 7.19
C GLY A 179 -13.12 -1.95 6.00
N ILE A 180 -11.81 -1.75 6.10
CA ILE A 180 -10.98 -1.19 5.01
C ILE A 180 -11.05 -2.01 3.71
N ASP A 181 -11.31 -3.30 3.82
CA ASP A 181 -11.41 -4.30 2.76
C ASP A 181 -12.84 -4.42 2.16
N ASN A 182 -13.83 -3.74 2.77
CA ASN A 182 -15.22 -3.77 2.34
C ASN A 182 -15.47 -2.94 1.07
N ILE A 183 -14.70 -1.86 0.88
CA ILE A 183 -14.69 -1.05 -0.35
C ILE A 183 -13.31 -0.41 -0.57
N TYR A 184 -12.79 -0.52 -1.79
CA TYR A 184 -11.55 0.14 -2.22
C TYR A 184 -11.53 0.28 -3.74
N ILE A 185 -10.68 1.17 -4.24
CA ILE A 185 -10.51 1.44 -5.67
C ILE A 185 -9.07 1.13 -6.10
N GLY A 186 -8.93 0.51 -7.27
CA GLY A 186 -7.66 0.16 -7.89
C GLY A 186 -7.73 0.35 -9.41
N ASN A 187 -6.70 -0.06 -10.13
CA ASN A 187 -6.90 -0.52 -11.51
C ASN A 187 -7.01 -2.06 -11.53
N ILE A 188 -7.19 -2.65 -12.71
CA ILE A 188 -7.33 -4.11 -12.83
C ILE A 188 -6.06 -4.82 -12.33
N ASP A 189 -4.87 -4.29 -12.66
CA ASP A 189 -3.58 -4.84 -12.22
C ASP A 189 -3.40 -4.82 -10.70
N THR A 190 -3.67 -3.68 -10.04
CA THR A 190 -3.44 -3.53 -8.60
C THR A 190 -4.40 -4.40 -7.78
N ILE A 191 -5.67 -4.52 -8.21
CA ILE A 191 -6.64 -5.40 -7.55
C ILE A 191 -6.28 -6.86 -7.80
N PHE A 192 -5.88 -7.21 -9.02
CA PHE A 192 -5.45 -8.56 -9.36
C PHE A 192 -4.28 -8.99 -8.48
N LYS A 193 -3.21 -8.19 -8.41
CA LYS A 193 -2.03 -8.47 -7.58
C LYS A 193 -2.37 -8.62 -6.09
N LEU A 194 -3.18 -7.71 -5.53
CA LEU A 194 -3.56 -7.79 -4.12
C LEU A 194 -4.38 -9.05 -3.82
N THR A 195 -5.41 -9.33 -4.62
CA THR A 195 -6.28 -10.49 -4.42
C THR A 195 -5.57 -11.81 -4.69
N HIS A 196 -4.73 -11.88 -5.73
CA HIS A 196 -3.86 -13.02 -6.01
C HIS A 196 -2.92 -13.28 -4.82
N HIS A 197 -2.29 -12.23 -4.28
CA HIS A 197 -1.40 -12.36 -3.14
C HIS A 197 -2.09 -13.00 -1.93
N PHE A 198 -3.26 -12.48 -1.55
CA PHE A 198 -4.03 -13.10 -0.47
C PHE A 198 -4.57 -14.49 -0.81
N PHE A 199 -4.95 -14.76 -2.05
CA PHE A 199 -5.47 -16.07 -2.42
C PHE A 199 -4.41 -17.18 -2.30
N TYR A 200 -3.18 -16.93 -2.77
CA TYR A 200 -2.10 -17.92 -2.76
C TYR A 200 -1.27 -17.93 -1.47
N PHE A 201 -1.13 -16.80 -0.78
CA PHE A 201 -0.16 -16.63 0.32
C PHE A 201 -0.79 -16.24 1.66
N LEU A 202 -2.10 -16.48 1.87
CA LEU A 202 -2.75 -16.11 3.13
C LEU A 202 -2.04 -16.68 4.35
N ASP A 203 -1.62 -17.94 4.33
CA ASP A 203 -1.01 -18.59 5.50
C ASP A 203 0.31 -17.91 5.88
N ASP A 204 1.13 -17.54 4.89
CA ASP A 204 2.37 -16.81 5.10
C ASP A 204 2.12 -15.40 5.64
N ILE A 205 1.08 -14.71 5.13
CA ILE A 205 0.66 -13.39 5.64
C ILE A 205 0.25 -13.49 7.12
N LEU A 206 -0.47 -14.55 7.50
CA LEU A 206 -0.88 -14.76 8.89
C LEU A 206 0.32 -15.04 9.80
N LEU A 207 1.31 -15.82 9.33
CA LEU A 207 2.56 -16.05 10.06
C LEU A 207 3.41 -14.78 10.21
N LYS A 208 3.31 -13.84 9.27
CA LYS A 208 4.02 -12.55 9.33
C LYS A 208 3.42 -11.60 10.36
N TYR A 209 2.11 -11.66 10.59
CA TYR A 209 1.39 -10.69 11.44
C TYR A 209 0.73 -11.32 12.67
N THR A 210 1.46 -12.15 13.40
CA THR A 210 0.93 -12.90 14.57
C THR A 210 0.47 -12.00 15.73
N ASP A 211 0.82 -10.73 15.74
CA ASP A 211 0.56 -9.76 16.80
C ASP A 211 -0.81 -9.06 16.70
N ASN A 212 -1.57 -9.30 15.62
CA ASN A 212 -2.80 -8.58 15.36
C ASN A 212 -3.96 -9.55 15.02
N ILE A 213 -5.13 -9.31 15.62
CA ILE A 213 -6.35 -10.11 15.45
C ILE A 213 -7.29 -9.54 14.38
N HIS A 214 -7.10 -8.29 13.97
CA HIS A 214 -7.95 -7.59 13.00
C HIS A 214 -7.46 -7.90 11.58
N GLN A 215 -8.03 -8.92 10.96
CA GLN A 215 -7.59 -9.44 9.65
C GLN A 215 -7.58 -8.39 8.53
N GLU A 216 -8.40 -7.37 8.66
CA GLU A 216 -8.59 -6.32 7.67
C GLU A 216 -7.36 -5.39 7.62
N TYR A 217 -6.59 -5.29 8.71
CA TYR A 217 -5.39 -4.47 8.77
C TYR A 217 -4.27 -5.06 7.89
N PHE A 218 -4.25 -6.38 7.72
CA PHE A 218 -3.31 -7.06 6.83
C PHE A 218 -3.49 -6.58 5.39
N VAL A 219 -4.72 -6.26 4.98
CA VAL A 219 -5.02 -5.79 3.62
C VAL A 219 -4.34 -4.47 3.34
N PHE A 220 -4.37 -3.55 4.31
CA PHE A 220 -3.65 -2.27 4.21
C PHE A 220 -2.14 -2.47 4.18
N ARG A 221 -1.61 -3.28 5.10
CA ARG A 221 -0.17 -3.56 5.20
C ARG A 221 0.37 -4.20 3.94
N GLU A 222 -0.25 -5.27 3.48
CA GLU A 222 0.18 -6.00 2.28
C GLU A 222 -0.01 -5.16 1.02
N ASN A 223 -1.04 -4.31 0.94
CA ASN A 223 -1.15 -3.34 -0.16
C ASN A 223 0.05 -2.37 -0.19
N ASN A 224 0.51 -1.88 0.96
CA ASN A 224 1.70 -1.01 1.02
C ASN A 224 3.00 -1.75 0.69
N VAL A 225 3.08 -3.05 1.01
CA VAL A 225 4.23 -3.91 0.66
C VAL A 225 4.27 -4.19 -0.85
N LEU A 226 3.12 -4.50 -1.45
CA LEU A 226 3.02 -4.81 -2.88
C LEU A 226 3.18 -3.58 -3.77
N PHE A 227 2.79 -2.42 -3.27
CA PHE A 227 2.86 -1.14 -3.98
C PHE A 227 3.59 -0.12 -3.10
N PRO A 228 4.92 -0.27 -2.93
CA PRO A 228 5.70 0.71 -2.22
C PRO A 228 5.53 2.05 -2.94
N GLU A 229 5.25 3.10 -2.18
CA GLU A 229 5.29 4.44 -2.73
C GLU A 229 6.71 4.67 -3.22
N ILE A 230 6.84 4.82 -4.55
CA ILE A 230 8.05 5.40 -5.10
C ILE A 230 7.99 6.83 -4.59
N ILE A 231 8.70 7.09 -3.50
CA ILE A 231 9.08 8.45 -3.14
C ILE A 231 9.95 8.88 -4.32
N GLU A 232 9.32 9.45 -5.35
CA GLU A 232 10.04 10.22 -6.34
C GLU A 232 10.68 11.34 -5.53
N THR A 233 11.95 11.17 -5.19
CA THR A 233 12.80 12.22 -4.65
C THR A 233 12.62 13.39 -5.60
N SER A 234 11.87 14.40 -5.15
CA SER A 234 11.36 15.48 -5.98
C SER A 234 12.53 16.28 -6.56
N LYS A 235 13.00 15.89 -7.74
CA LYS A 235 13.95 16.67 -8.54
C LYS A 235 13.26 17.67 -9.47
N GLU A 236 11.93 17.70 -9.53
CA GLU A 236 11.19 18.61 -10.41
C GLU A 236 10.00 19.29 -9.71
N VAL A 237 10.26 20.12 -8.69
CA VAL A 237 9.38 21.26 -8.35
C VAL A 237 10.24 22.49 -8.04
N CYS A 238 11.02 22.91 -9.02
CA CYS A 238 11.56 24.26 -9.11
C CYS A 238 11.38 24.74 -10.55
N ASN A 239 10.15 24.68 -11.05
CA ASN A 239 9.68 25.37 -12.26
C ASN A 239 8.15 25.27 -12.36
N ILE A 240 7.43 25.81 -11.36
CA ILE A 240 6.08 26.33 -11.58
C ILE A 240 6.14 27.81 -11.17
N GLY A 241 5.78 28.65 -12.13
CA GLY A 241 6.04 30.06 -12.14
C GLY A 241 5.38 30.85 -11.00
N ASN A 242 6.00 31.99 -10.75
CA ASN A 242 5.42 33.13 -10.06
C ASN A 242 4.08 33.53 -10.70
N SER A 243 2.96 33.04 -10.16
CA SER A 243 1.67 33.74 -10.19
C SER A 243 0.70 33.05 -9.24
N GLU A 244 0.50 33.68 -8.08
CA GLU A 244 -0.55 33.48 -7.05
C GLU A 244 0.06 33.44 -5.64
N SER A 245 0.76 34.52 -5.30
CA SER A 245 1.06 34.89 -3.92
C SER A 245 0.08 35.99 -3.48
N ASP A 246 -1.21 35.65 -3.33
CA ASP A 246 -2.21 36.58 -2.77
C ASP A 246 -3.34 35.84 -2.02
N ALA A 247 -3.00 34.77 -1.29
CA ALA A 247 -3.85 34.23 -0.23
C ALA A 247 -3.16 34.48 1.11
N ILE A 248 -3.36 35.69 1.62
CA ILE A 248 -3.01 36.13 2.96
C ILE A 248 -3.72 35.23 3.98
N LEU A 249 -2.94 34.47 4.74
CA LEU A 249 -3.33 33.93 6.04
C LEU A 249 -3.59 35.11 6.99
N THR A 250 -4.85 35.46 7.18
CA THR A 250 -5.28 36.34 8.27
C THR A 250 -5.19 35.56 9.58
N ILE A 251 -4.15 35.87 10.36
CA ILE A 251 -4.07 35.53 11.78
C ILE A 251 -5.02 36.50 12.52
N PRO A 252 -5.94 36.05 13.39
CA PRO A 252 -6.78 36.96 14.15
C PRO A 252 -5.94 37.76 15.16
N ASP A 253 -6.03 39.09 15.10
CA ASP A 253 -5.30 40.04 15.97
C ASP A 253 -5.75 40.06 17.44
N ASN A 254 -6.47 39.05 17.93
CA ASN A 254 -6.95 39.02 19.31
C ASN A 254 -6.59 37.71 20.02
N ILE A 255 -5.33 37.61 20.44
CA ILE A 255 -4.96 36.81 21.62
C ILE A 255 -4.26 37.76 22.56
N GLU A 256 -5.05 38.47 23.37
CA GLU A 256 -4.54 39.16 24.54
C GLU A 256 -4.14 38.11 25.59
N GLY A 257 -2.85 38.13 25.92
CA GLY A 257 -2.35 37.91 27.27
C GLY A 257 -2.65 36.57 27.93
N ASP A 258 -1.83 35.56 27.62
CA ASP A 258 -1.33 34.66 28.65
C ASP A 258 0.12 34.27 28.35
N ASN A 259 0.97 34.38 29.37
CA ASN A 259 2.41 34.14 29.32
C ASN A 259 2.72 32.71 28.86
N PHE A 260 2.94 32.52 27.55
CA PHE A 260 3.59 31.32 27.04
C PHE A 260 5.11 31.51 27.16
N ILE A 261 5.65 31.17 28.32
CA ILE A 261 7.09 30.99 28.48
C ILE A 261 7.44 29.76 27.63
N MET A 262 8.02 29.98 26.44
CA MET A 262 8.74 28.93 25.72
C MET A 262 9.96 28.56 26.55
N ASP A 263 9.77 27.64 27.49
CA ASP A 263 10.88 26.89 28.07
C ASP A 263 11.61 26.20 26.91
N THR A 264 12.92 26.34 26.95
CA THR A 264 13.83 26.18 25.81
C THR A 264 13.73 24.79 25.17
N ASN A 265 13.47 24.83 23.86
CA ASN A 265 13.33 23.76 22.87
C ASN A 265 14.55 22.81 22.70
N GLU A 266 15.54 22.87 23.60
CA GLU A 266 16.80 22.14 23.48
C GLU A 266 16.61 20.63 23.72
N ASP A 267 15.76 20.25 24.67
CA ASP A 267 15.42 18.84 24.91
C ASP A 267 14.65 18.21 23.76
N PHE A 268 13.81 18.99 23.07
CA PHE A 268 13.08 18.54 21.89
C PHE A 268 14.02 18.30 20.71
N LEU A 269 14.93 19.23 20.43
CA LEU A 269 15.95 19.09 19.39
C LEU A 269 16.92 17.93 19.68
N ASN A 270 17.37 17.80 20.93
CA ASN A 270 18.23 16.69 21.36
C ASN A 270 17.51 15.33 21.22
N ASN A 271 16.20 15.27 21.47
CA ASN A 271 15.42 14.06 21.26
C ASN A 271 15.28 13.72 19.77
N ILE A 272 15.09 14.70 18.88
CA ILE A 272 15.07 14.50 17.42
C ILE A 272 16.44 13.97 16.95
N VAL A 273 17.55 14.63 17.33
CA VAL A 273 18.90 14.19 16.95
C VAL A 273 19.18 12.75 17.43
N ARG A 274 18.75 12.41 18.65
CA ARG A 274 18.88 11.05 19.18
C ARG A 274 18.07 10.04 18.38
N GLN A 275 16.82 10.35 18.04
CA GLN A 275 15.96 9.47 17.24
C GLN A 275 16.53 9.25 15.84
N THR A 276 17.06 10.31 15.20
CA THR A 276 17.72 10.22 13.90
C THR A 276 18.95 9.33 13.96
N ASN A 277 19.79 9.47 15.00
CA ASN A 277 20.98 8.62 15.15
C ASN A 277 20.63 7.15 15.44
N ASP A 278 19.59 6.89 16.24
CA ASP A 278 19.11 5.53 16.51
C ASP A 278 18.56 4.88 15.22
N PHE A 279 17.89 5.67 14.38
CA PHE A 279 17.44 5.25 13.07
C PHE A 279 18.60 4.96 12.11
N LYS A 280 19.64 5.82 12.05
CA LYS A 280 20.89 5.56 11.28
C LYS A 280 21.52 4.22 11.66
N GLN A 281 21.64 3.95 12.96
CA GLN A 281 22.22 2.69 13.44
C GLN A 281 21.40 1.47 13.03
N ARG A 282 20.07 1.56 13.05
CA ARG A 282 19.19 0.48 12.59
C ARG A 282 19.28 0.24 11.08
N ILE A 283 19.41 1.30 10.28
CA ILE A 283 19.62 1.17 8.83
C ILE A 283 20.95 0.46 8.56
N ASN A 284 22.06 0.94 9.13
CA ASN A 284 23.38 0.34 8.92
C ASN A 284 23.41 -1.13 9.36
N ALA A 285 22.81 -1.46 10.51
CA ALA A 285 22.70 -2.85 10.96
C ALA A 285 21.85 -3.71 10.00
N THR A 286 20.78 -3.15 9.44
CA THR A 286 19.94 -3.84 8.44
C THR A 286 20.71 -4.07 7.15
N GLU A 287 21.50 -3.10 6.70
CA GLU A 287 22.34 -3.21 5.51
C GLU A 287 23.42 -4.28 5.68
N GLU A 288 24.09 -4.33 6.83
CA GLU A 288 25.05 -5.38 7.15
C GLU A 288 24.42 -6.78 7.12
N ILE A 289 23.20 -6.93 7.68
CA ILE A 289 22.46 -8.20 7.66
C ILE A 289 22.10 -8.61 6.22
N ILE A 290 21.57 -7.67 5.42
CA ILE A 290 21.20 -7.93 4.02
C ILE A 290 22.45 -8.31 3.21
N ASN A 291 23.54 -7.56 3.36
CA ASN A 291 24.80 -7.84 2.66
C ASN A 291 25.38 -9.20 3.08
N ALA A 292 25.30 -9.55 4.37
CA ALA A 292 25.71 -10.87 4.85
C ALA A 292 24.85 -11.99 4.23
N GLU A 293 23.53 -11.82 4.18
CA GLU A 293 22.62 -12.81 3.60
C GLU A 293 22.84 -12.98 2.09
N ILE A 294 23.02 -11.88 1.35
CA ILE A 294 23.38 -11.90 -0.07
C ILE A 294 24.68 -12.67 -0.28
N ASN A 295 25.71 -12.41 0.53
CA ASN A 295 27.00 -13.10 0.42
C ASN A 295 26.88 -14.60 0.72
N VAL A 296 26.07 -15.00 1.70
CA VAL A 296 25.78 -16.41 1.98
C VAL A 296 25.09 -17.07 0.77
N LYS A 297 24.07 -16.43 0.20
CA LYS A 297 23.35 -16.95 -0.98
C LYS A 297 24.25 -17.05 -2.20
N LEU A 298 25.10 -16.05 -2.45
CA LEU A 298 26.10 -16.09 -3.53
C LEU A 298 27.11 -17.22 -3.34
N THR A 299 27.57 -17.45 -2.11
CA THR A 299 28.50 -18.55 -1.79
C THR A 299 27.85 -19.91 -2.01
N GLN A 300 26.60 -20.09 -1.56
CA GLN A 300 25.82 -21.30 -1.81
C GLN A 300 25.63 -21.55 -3.32
N MET A 301 25.29 -20.50 -4.07
CA MET A 301 25.11 -20.56 -5.52
C MET A 301 26.41 -20.93 -6.24
N ASN A 302 27.54 -20.32 -5.89
CA ASN A 302 28.85 -20.66 -6.46
C ASN A 302 29.25 -22.10 -6.15
N THR A 303 28.92 -22.60 -4.95
CA THR A 303 29.14 -24.00 -4.57
C THR A 303 28.31 -24.94 -5.45
N ILE A 304 27.03 -24.64 -5.62
CA ILE A 304 26.12 -25.41 -6.48
C ILE A 304 26.63 -25.42 -7.92
N LEU A 305 27.00 -24.25 -8.46
CA LEU A 305 27.53 -24.13 -9.82
C LEU A 305 28.82 -24.95 -10.00
N SER A 306 29.73 -24.91 -9.03
CA SER A 306 30.97 -25.71 -9.04
C SER A 306 30.68 -27.22 -9.05
N ILE A 307 29.69 -27.68 -8.27
CA ILE A 307 29.26 -29.08 -8.27
C ILE A 307 28.70 -29.47 -9.65
N TYR A 308 27.85 -28.63 -10.24
CA TYR A 308 27.28 -28.89 -11.56
C TYR A 308 28.35 -28.91 -12.66
N MET A 309 29.32 -27.98 -12.63
CA MET A 309 30.42 -27.94 -13.59
C MET A 309 31.30 -29.19 -13.49
N LYS A 310 31.63 -29.66 -12.27
CA LYS A 310 32.36 -30.91 -12.09
C LYS A 310 31.57 -32.13 -12.56
N SER A 311 30.28 -32.18 -12.26
CA SER A 311 29.40 -33.26 -12.74
C SER A 311 29.33 -33.28 -14.27
N PHE A 312 29.30 -32.10 -14.89
CA PHE A 312 29.33 -31.96 -16.34
C PHE A 312 30.66 -32.42 -16.93
N GLU A 313 31.80 -32.01 -16.36
CA GLU A 313 33.13 -32.47 -16.79
C GLU A 313 33.25 -34.00 -16.73
N ILE A 314 32.82 -34.61 -15.61
CA ILE A 314 32.84 -36.08 -15.46
C ILE A 314 32.03 -36.76 -16.56
N LYS A 315 30.79 -36.33 -16.77
CA LYS A 315 29.93 -36.90 -17.82
C LYS A 315 30.49 -36.68 -19.21
N PHE A 316 31.11 -35.53 -19.45
CA PHE A 316 31.76 -35.24 -20.72
C PHE A 316 32.95 -36.17 -20.97
N LEU A 317 33.76 -36.44 -19.95
CA LEU A 317 34.86 -37.41 -20.01
C LEU A 317 34.35 -38.85 -20.23
N GLU A 318 33.30 -39.27 -19.52
CA GLU A 318 32.65 -40.57 -19.73
C GLU A 318 32.16 -40.74 -21.17
N LEU A 319 31.50 -39.71 -21.72
CA LEU A 319 31.05 -39.69 -23.10
C LEU A 319 32.22 -39.75 -24.09
N LYS A 320 33.30 -39.00 -23.83
CA LYS A 320 34.48 -39.03 -24.67
C LYS A 320 35.11 -40.43 -24.72
N LEU A 321 35.21 -41.11 -23.59
CA LEU A 321 35.70 -42.49 -23.51
C LEU A 321 34.79 -43.47 -24.26
N LEU A 322 33.47 -43.33 -24.13
CA LEU A 322 32.50 -44.15 -24.87
C LEU A 322 32.61 -43.98 -26.39
N CYS A 323 32.83 -42.74 -26.86
CA CYS A 323 33.01 -42.45 -28.27
C CYS A 323 34.37 -42.92 -28.83
N GLU A 324 35.42 -42.99 -28.01
CA GLU A 324 36.73 -43.48 -28.43
C GLU A 324 36.76 -45.03 -28.60
N ASP A 325 35.89 -45.75 -27.90
CA ASP A 325 35.81 -47.23 -27.93
C ASP A 325 34.85 -47.79 -29.01
N GLN A 326 34.00 -46.96 -29.62
CA GLN A 326 33.00 -47.44 -30.60
C GLN A 326 33.27 -46.92 -32.02
N LYS A 327 33.65 -47.85 -32.90
CA LYS A 327 33.93 -47.58 -34.33
C LYS A 327 32.81 -47.96 -35.29
N GLU A 328 31.65 -48.43 -34.85
CA GLU A 328 30.55 -48.80 -35.76
C GLU A 328 29.18 -48.30 -35.28
N TYR A 329 28.53 -47.59 -36.20
CA TYR A 329 27.32 -46.78 -36.06
C TYR A 329 26.03 -47.59 -35.90
N SER A 330 25.18 -47.20 -34.95
CA SER A 330 23.70 -47.03 -35.12
C SER A 330 22.98 -46.58 -33.83
N GLU A 331 23.61 -46.65 -32.66
CA GLU A 331 23.04 -46.22 -31.37
C GLU A 331 23.28 -44.73 -31.01
N GLU A 332 24.05 -44.00 -31.83
CA GLU A 332 24.47 -42.61 -31.56
C GLU A 332 23.30 -41.62 -31.42
N SER A 333 22.22 -41.78 -32.18
CA SER A 333 21.07 -40.86 -32.16
C SER A 333 20.38 -40.82 -30.79
N ILE A 334 20.24 -41.97 -30.12
CA ILE A 334 19.56 -42.07 -28.82
C ILE A 334 20.43 -41.45 -27.72
N ILE A 335 21.75 -41.58 -27.85
CA ILE A 335 22.70 -40.98 -26.91
C ILE A 335 22.71 -39.45 -27.07
N ILE A 336 22.71 -38.95 -28.31
CA ILE A 336 22.63 -37.51 -28.60
C ILE A 336 21.35 -36.90 -28.05
N ASP A 337 20.19 -37.54 -28.22
CA ASP A 337 18.92 -37.02 -27.70
C ASP A 337 18.87 -37.00 -26.16
N LYS A 338 19.45 -38.00 -25.49
CA LYS A 338 19.59 -37.99 -24.02
C LYS A 338 20.53 -36.88 -23.54
N ILE A 339 21.59 -36.60 -24.29
CA ILE A 339 22.52 -35.50 -24.00
C ILE A 339 21.81 -34.15 -24.16
N ASN A 340 21.11 -33.93 -25.27
CA ASN A 340 20.39 -32.68 -25.55
C ASN A 340 19.33 -32.40 -24.48
N ASN A 341 18.51 -33.40 -24.11
CA ASN A 341 17.54 -33.25 -23.04
C ASN A 341 18.18 -32.87 -21.69
N LYS A 342 19.36 -33.41 -21.38
CA LYS A 342 20.06 -33.06 -20.13
C LYS A 342 20.69 -31.67 -20.21
N PHE A 343 21.15 -31.24 -21.38
CA PHE A 343 21.60 -29.88 -21.64
C PHE A 343 20.46 -28.86 -21.47
N ASP A 344 19.29 -29.16 -22.00
CA ASP A 344 18.11 -28.27 -21.89
C ASP A 344 17.67 -28.10 -20.43
N GLU A 345 17.74 -29.15 -19.61
CA GLU A 345 17.49 -29.08 -18.17
C GLU A 345 18.51 -28.17 -17.46
N ILE A 346 19.80 -28.26 -17.83
CA ILE A 346 20.87 -27.42 -17.28
C ILE A 346 20.68 -25.96 -17.70
N ILE A 347 20.37 -25.70 -18.97
CA ILE A 347 20.09 -24.36 -19.49
C ILE A 347 18.91 -23.75 -18.75
N THR A 348 17.83 -24.49 -18.56
CA THR A 348 16.64 -24.04 -17.82
C THR A 348 16.97 -23.61 -16.40
N LYS A 349 17.75 -24.44 -15.66
CA LYS A 349 18.18 -24.10 -14.30
C LYS A 349 19.10 -22.87 -14.28
N TYR A 350 20.00 -22.76 -15.24
CA TYR A 350 20.88 -21.59 -15.39
C TYR A 350 20.08 -20.31 -15.66
N THR A 351 19.06 -20.36 -16.53
CA THR A 351 18.18 -19.23 -16.81
C THR A 351 17.42 -18.76 -15.56
N MET A 352 16.93 -19.69 -14.72
CA MET A 352 16.29 -19.33 -13.44
C MET A 352 17.26 -18.60 -12.51
N VAL A 353 18.51 -19.07 -12.42
CA VAL A 353 19.56 -18.44 -11.61
C VAL A 353 19.89 -17.03 -12.12
N MET A 354 19.99 -16.83 -13.43
CA MET A 354 20.26 -15.51 -14.01
C MET A 354 19.13 -14.51 -13.76
N LYS A 355 17.86 -14.95 -13.81
CA LYS A 355 16.71 -14.11 -13.44
C LYS A 355 16.76 -13.68 -11.98
N PHE A 356 17.15 -14.58 -11.08
CA PHE A 356 17.31 -14.26 -9.67
C PHE A 356 18.44 -13.24 -9.43
N ILE A 357 19.57 -13.35 -10.15
CA ILE A 357 20.67 -12.36 -10.08
C ILE A 357 20.21 -10.97 -10.53
N GLU A 358 19.43 -10.88 -11.60
CA GLU A 358 18.91 -9.58 -12.07
C GLU A 358 17.97 -8.93 -11.04
N GLU A 359 17.14 -9.72 -10.35
CA GLU A 359 16.29 -9.18 -9.27
C GLU A 359 17.13 -8.65 -8.09
N LEU A 360 18.21 -9.35 -7.71
CA LEU A 360 19.12 -8.87 -6.66
C LEU A 360 19.82 -7.56 -7.06
N LYS A 361 20.20 -7.40 -8.33
CA LYS A 361 20.76 -6.13 -8.82
C LYS A 361 19.74 -4.99 -8.73
N ARG A 362 18.49 -5.24 -9.11
CA ARG A 362 17.41 -4.27 -9.00
C ARG A 362 17.19 -3.81 -7.56
N LEU A 363 17.17 -4.76 -6.62
CA LEU A 363 17.05 -4.44 -5.18
C LEU A 363 18.23 -3.60 -4.67
N ARG A 364 19.46 -3.88 -5.14
CA ARG A 364 20.64 -3.07 -4.81
C ARG A 364 20.52 -1.63 -5.33
N GLU A 365 20.02 -1.43 -6.55
CA GLU A 365 19.82 -0.09 -7.11
C GLU A 365 18.81 0.73 -6.30
N VAL A 366 17.74 0.08 -5.83
CA VAL A 366 16.76 0.69 -4.92
C VAL A 366 17.43 1.13 -3.61
N LEU A 367 18.28 0.27 -3.02
CA LEU A 367 19.02 0.60 -1.80
C LEU A 367 19.98 1.79 -1.97
N VAL A 368 20.72 1.84 -3.08
CA VAL A 368 21.59 2.99 -3.40
C VAL A 368 20.78 4.29 -3.60
N GLY A 369 19.54 4.19 -4.09
CA GLY A 369 18.61 5.31 -4.16
C GLY A 369 18.26 5.87 -2.78
N TYR A 370 18.05 5.00 -1.79
CA TYR A 370 17.77 5.40 -0.41
C TYR A 370 18.96 6.10 0.27
N GLU A 371 20.19 5.63 0.05
CA GLU A 371 21.40 6.29 0.58
C GLU A 371 21.53 7.75 0.10
N LYS A 372 21.29 8.00 -1.19
CA LYS A 372 21.37 9.35 -1.76
C LYS A 372 20.28 10.28 -1.26
N ALA A 373 19.05 9.77 -1.10
CA ALA A 373 17.95 10.54 -0.53
C ALA A 373 18.27 10.99 0.91
N TYR A 374 18.99 10.15 1.65
CA TYR A 374 19.38 10.41 3.03
C TYR A 374 20.46 11.50 3.16
N GLU A 375 21.47 11.51 2.29
CA GLU A 375 22.48 12.58 2.24
C GLU A 375 21.83 13.95 1.91
N GLU A 376 20.80 13.96 1.05
CA GLU A 376 20.05 15.17 0.71
C GLU A 376 19.18 15.68 1.87
N GLU A 377 18.58 14.78 2.66
CA GLU A 377 17.80 15.11 3.86
C GLU A 377 18.69 15.74 4.96
N GLU A 378 19.92 15.24 5.13
CA GLU A 378 20.89 15.80 6.08
C GLU A 378 21.27 17.26 5.72
N ILE A 379 21.38 17.57 4.41
CA ILE A 379 21.61 18.93 3.92
C ILE A 379 20.40 19.84 4.19
N ILE A 380 19.17 19.33 4.04
CA ILE A 380 17.94 20.09 4.34
C ILE A 380 17.83 20.38 5.83
N ILE A 381 18.08 19.39 6.69
CA ILE A 381 18.09 19.58 8.15
C ILE A 381 19.15 20.62 8.55
N HIS A 382 20.34 20.60 7.95
CA HIS A 382 21.37 21.61 8.19
C HIS A 382 20.90 23.02 7.80
N LYS A 383 20.20 23.17 6.66
CA LYS A 383 19.64 24.45 6.22
C LYS A 383 18.51 24.95 7.13
N ILE A 384 17.65 24.04 7.59
CA ILE A 384 16.56 24.37 8.53
C ILE A 384 17.15 24.85 9.85
N ASN A 385 18.16 24.15 10.39
CA ASN A 385 18.82 24.55 11.64
C ASN A 385 19.50 25.91 11.50
N ALA A 386 20.20 26.17 10.39
CA ALA A 386 20.81 27.48 10.13
C ALA A 386 19.77 28.62 10.06
N LYS A 387 18.60 28.35 9.45
CA LYS A 387 17.48 29.31 9.39
C LYS A 387 16.90 29.58 10.78
N PHE A 388 16.80 28.54 11.60
CA PHE A 388 16.30 28.64 12.97
C PHE A 388 17.24 29.47 13.86
N ASP A 389 18.55 29.28 13.73
CA ASP A 389 19.56 30.08 14.42
C ASP A 389 19.52 31.57 14.03
N GLU A 390 19.29 31.86 12.74
CA GLU A 390 19.09 33.23 12.24
C GLU A 390 17.85 33.89 12.88
N MET A 391 16.73 33.16 12.94
CA MET A 391 15.49 33.65 13.56
C MET A 391 15.64 33.88 15.06
N ASN A 392 16.29 32.96 15.79
CA ASN A 392 16.57 33.12 17.21
C ASN A 392 17.46 34.34 17.48
N THR A 393 18.48 34.55 16.65
CA THR A 393 19.37 35.72 16.74
C THR A 393 18.57 37.01 16.58
N LYS A 394 17.66 37.07 15.60
CA LYS A 394 16.79 38.22 15.38
C LYS A 394 15.85 38.47 16.57
N TYR A 395 15.22 37.41 17.08
CA TYR A 395 14.32 37.50 18.25
C TYR A 395 15.04 38.04 19.50
N ILE A 396 16.27 37.57 19.76
CA ILE A 396 17.09 38.08 20.88
C ILE A 396 17.40 39.58 20.70
N MET A 397 17.67 40.04 19.48
CA MET A 397 17.89 41.47 19.22
C MET A 397 16.63 42.31 19.45
N GLU A 398 15.46 41.82 19.00
CA GLU A 398 14.17 42.49 19.20
C GLU A 398 13.81 42.57 20.70
N MET A 399 14.07 41.51 21.46
CA MET A 399 13.86 41.50 22.91
C MET A 399 14.76 42.50 23.64
N LYS A 400 16.03 42.61 23.27
CA LYS A 400 16.93 43.65 23.82
C LYS A 400 16.43 45.06 23.53
N LEU A 401 15.94 45.32 22.32
CA LEU A 401 15.38 46.62 21.95
C LEU A 401 14.12 46.95 22.79
N VAL A 402 13.26 45.96 23.05
CA VAL A 402 12.09 46.13 23.91
C VAL A 402 12.48 46.46 25.35
N GLU A 403 13.51 45.80 25.89
CA GLU A 403 14.04 46.11 27.22
C GLU A 403 14.65 47.52 27.29
N GLU A 404 15.42 47.94 26.28
CA GLU A 404 15.96 49.30 26.19
C GLU A 404 14.84 50.35 26.11
N LEU A 405 13.79 50.11 25.33
CA LEU A 405 12.63 51.00 25.24
C LEU A 405 11.85 51.07 26.56
N ARG A 406 11.71 49.95 27.29
CA ARG A 406 11.12 49.94 28.63
C ARG A 406 11.97 50.78 29.60
N ALA A 407 13.28 50.58 29.62
CA ALA A 407 14.18 51.36 30.46
C ALA A 407 14.11 52.86 30.15
N LEU A 408 14.00 53.26 28.88
CA LEU A 408 13.81 54.66 28.50
C LEU A 408 12.46 55.22 28.98
N ARG A 409 11.38 54.44 28.87
CA ARG A 409 10.04 54.82 29.33
C ARG A 409 9.98 54.96 30.85
N GLU A 410 10.60 54.06 31.59
CA GLU A 410 10.68 54.10 33.06
C GLU A 410 11.54 55.26 33.58
N ASN A 411 12.45 55.79 32.75
CA ASN A 411 13.26 56.98 33.04
C ASN A 411 12.65 58.30 32.53
N GLN A 412 11.51 58.27 31.81
CA GLN A 412 10.79 59.51 31.43
C GLN A 412 10.13 60.28 32.58
N PRO A 413 9.63 59.67 33.68
CA PRO A 413 9.04 60.41 34.79
C PRO A 413 10.04 61.36 35.46
N THR A 414 11.33 61.01 35.46
CA THR A 414 12.40 61.82 36.07
C THR A 414 12.75 63.08 35.28
N ILE A 415 12.39 63.17 33.99
CA ILE A 415 12.59 64.38 33.18
C ILE A 415 11.41 65.34 33.32
N VAL A 416 10.18 64.81 33.41
CA VAL A 416 8.97 65.63 33.58
C VAL A 416 8.90 66.20 35.01
N GLU A 417 9.23 65.43 36.04
CA GLU A 417 9.25 65.92 37.43
C GLU A 417 10.38 66.92 37.70
N LYS A 418 11.57 66.76 37.09
CA LYS A 418 12.63 67.79 37.16
C LYS A 418 12.28 69.09 36.44
N THR A 419 11.37 69.06 35.45
CA THR A 419 10.92 70.26 34.75
C THR A 419 9.80 70.99 35.52
N ILE A 420 9.05 70.27 36.36
CA ILE A 420 8.01 70.85 37.24
C ILE A 420 8.65 71.51 38.47
N ASP A 421 9.67 70.91 39.08
CA ASP A 421 10.39 71.49 40.25
C ASP A 421 11.21 72.77 39.93
N LEU A 422 11.59 72.98 38.66
CA LEU A 422 12.26 74.20 38.21
C LEU A 422 11.27 75.37 37.99
N ASN A 423 9.98 75.10 37.80
CA ASN A 423 8.96 76.13 37.62
C ASN A 423 8.28 76.57 38.92
N GLU A 424 8.30 75.74 39.98
CA GLU A 424 7.79 76.13 41.30
C GLU A 424 8.78 77.00 42.12
N ASN A 425 10.02 77.19 41.65
CA ASN A 425 11.00 78.11 42.24
C ASN A 425 11.15 79.44 41.47
N ILE A 426 10.29 79.74 40.48
CA ILE A 426 10.27 81.01 39.72
C ILE A 426 8.87 81.67 39.74
N ILE A 427 8.11 81.56 40.82
CA ILE A 427 6.94 82.42 41.08
C ILE A 427 6.96 82.95 42.52
#